data_AF-A0A7V5EZN1-F1
#
_entry.id   AF-A0A7V5EZN1-F1
#
_cell.length_a   1.000
_cell.length_b   1.000
_cell.length_c   1.000
_cell.angle_alpha   90.00
_cell.angle_beta   90.00
_cell.angle_gamma   90.00
#
_symmetry.space_group_name_H-M   'P 1'
#
loop_
_entity.id
_entity.type
_entity.pdbx_description
1 polymer ?
#
loop_
_entity_poly.entity_id
_entity_poly.type
_entity_poly.pdbx_seq_one_letter_code
_entity_poly.pdbx_strand_id
1 'polypeptide(L)'
;MQSCGQSEGSRMRINHILLKNFKCFRETNIHASRITLLTGENSSGKSSMLYGLLTPFQSNKFPFYLSPNGDYVNMGDFREMSFNNLKETKTGIDFSVIPEKDEEEVSYQTLWKIDAAGRMPELD
;
A
#
# COMPACT_ATOMS: atom_id res chain seq x y z
N MET A 1 43.88 2.84 0.50
CA MET A 1 42.60 3.57 0.49
C MET A 1 41.63 2.79 -0.39
N GLN A 2 40.76 1.98 0.20
CA GLN A 2 39.67 1.31 -0.53
C GLN A 2 38.51 2.32 -0.63
N SER A 3 38.12 2.69 -1.85
CA SER A 3 36.89 3.44 -2.07
C SER A 3 35.71 2.51 -1.79
N CYS A 4 34.89 2.89 -0.82
CA CYS A 4 33.59 2.28 -0.55
C CYS A 4 32.72 2.49 -1.78
N GLY A 5 32.57 1.45 -2.61
CA GLY A 5 31.60 1.42 -3.68
C GLY A 5 30.21 1.42 -3.07
N GLN A 6 29.49 2.52 -3.19
CA GLN A 6 28.06 2.52 -2.96
C GLN A 6 27.46 1.55 -3.98
N SER A 7 26.90 0.43 -3.51
CA SER A 7 26.12 -0.45 -4.37
C SER A 7 24.88 0.33 -4.81
N GLU A 8 24.83 0.74 -6.09
CA GLU A 8 23.62 1.31 -6.68
C GLU A 8 22.49 0.28 -6.54
N GLY A 9 21.53 0.56 -5.65
CA GLY A 9 20.33 -0.25 -5.54
C GLY A 9 19.61 -0.28 -6.89
N SER A 10 19.26 -1.48 -7.36
CA SER A 10 18.46 -1.64 -8.57
C SER A 10 17.17 -0.81 -8.43
N ARG A 11 16.94 0.12 -9.36
CA ARG A 11 15.72 0.91 -9.40
C ARG A 11 14.53 0.00 -9.68
N MET A 12 13.41 0.29 -9.01
CA MET A 12 12.13 -0.38 -9.22
C MET A 12 11.07 0.66 -9.56
N ARG A 13 10.18 0.33 -10.48
CA ARG A 13 9.00 1.15 -10.77
C ARG A 13 7.76 0.47 -10.22
N ILE A 14 6.87 1.25 -9.62
CA ILE A 14 5.52 0.78 -9.29
C ILE A 14 4.78 0.57 -10.60
N ASN A 15 4.18 -0.60 -10.79
CA ASN A 15 3.39 -0.92 -11.98
C ASN A 15 1.89 -0.93 -11.67
N HIS A 16 1.52 -1.46 -10.51
CA HIS A 16 0.11 -1.67 -10.17
C HIS A 16 -0.15 -1.49 -8.68
N ILE A 17 -1.34 -0.97 -8.36
CA ILE A 17 -1.90 -0.91 -7.01
C ILE A 17 -3.38 -1.28 -7.10
N LEU A 18 -3.81 -2.23 -6.28
CA LEU A 18 -5.21 -2.62 -6.14
C LEU A 18 -5.62 -2.53 -4.67
N LEU A 19 -6.58 -1.67 -4.39
CA LEU A 19 -7.11 -1.46 -3.05
C LEU A 19 -8.53 -2.03 -2.99
N LYS A 20 -8.81 -2.85 -1.97
CA LYS A 20 -10.11 -3.48 -1.73
C LYS A 20 -10.59 -3.11 -0.34
N ASN A 21 -11.84 -2.66 -0.23
CA ASN A 21 -12.45 -2.16 1.01
C ASN A 21 -11.55 -1.21 1.80
N PHE A 22 -10.91 -0.24 1.13
CA PHE A 22 -9.91 0.64 1.71
C PHE A 22 -10.37 2.11 1.66
N LYS A 23 -10.51 2.76 2.83
CA LYS A 23 -10.93 4.17 2.98
C LYS A 23 -12.19 4.50 2.16
N CYS A 24 -12.06 5.32 1.12
CA CYS A 24 -13.19 5.69 0.24
C CYS A 24 -13.39 4.74 -0.95
N PHE A 25 -12.53 3.73 -1.10
CA PHE A 25 -12.56 2.79 -2.21
C PHE A 25 -13.16 1.45 -1.77
N ARG A 26 -14.29 1.07 -2.37
CA ARG A 26 -14.76 -0.32 -2.31
C ARG A 26 -13.79 -1.23 -3.04
N GLU A 27 -13.43 -0.83 -4.25
CA GLU A 27 -12.38 -1.45 -5.05
C GLU A 27 -11.83 -0.38 -5.99
N THR A 28 -10.52 -0.28 -6.10
CA THR A 28 -9.88 0.56 -7.11
C THR A 28 -8.61 -0.11 -7.62
N ASN A 29 -8.43 -0.08 -8.93
CA ASN A 29 -7.31 -0.69 -9.64
C ASN A 29 -6.61 0.42 -10.43
N ILE A 30 -5.33 0.65 -10.13
CA ILE A 30 -4.52 1.68 -10.77
C ILE A 30 -3.28 1.05 -11.40
N HIS A 31 -3.11 1.30 -12.69
CA HIS A 31 -1.85 1.07 -13.40
C HIS A 31 -1.02 2.35 -13.34
N ALA A 32 0.16 2.27 -12.75
CA ALA A 32 1.10 3.37 -12.67
C ALA A 32 2.00 3.38 -13.91
N SER A 33 2.21 4.57 -14.46
CA SER A 33 3.21 4.80 -15.50
C SER A 33 4.43 5.52 -14.91
N ARG A 34 5.47 5.73 -15.73
CA ARG A 34 6.68 6.47 -15.33
C ARG A 34 6.36 7.83 -14.68
N ILE A 35 5.29 8.48 -15.13
CA ILE A 35 4.75 9.69 -14.51
C ILE A 35 3.25 9.49 -14.32
N THR A 36 2.80 9.43 -13.07
CA THR A 36 1.37 9.27 -12.74
C THR A 36 0.87 10.54 -12.06
N LEU A 37 -0.10 11.22 -12.68
CA LEU A 37 -0.68 12.45 -12.15
C LEU A 37 -1.99 12.15 -11.42
N LEU A 38 -2.02 12.40 -10.11
CA LEU A 38 -3.24 12.33 -9.30
C LEU A 38 -3.93 13.70 -9.31
N THR A 39 -5.04 13.82 -10.03
CA THR A 39 -5.85 15.05 -10.14
C THR A 39 -7.32 14.79 -9.82
N GLY A 40 -8.09 15.85 -9.55
CA GLY A 40 -9.51 15.81 -9.19
C GLY A 40 -9.84 16.72 -8.02
N GLU A 41 -11.13 16.90 -7.73
CA GLU A 41 -11.62 17.76 -6.65
C GLU A 41 -11.13 17.33 -5.26
N ASN A 42 -11.14 18.26 -4.30
CA ASN A 42 -10.87 17.91 -2.91
C ASN A 42 -11.82 16.79 -2.45
N SER A 43 -11.32 15.91 -1.58
CA SER A 43 -12.06 14.75 -1.10
C SER A 43 -12.41 13.69 -2.16
N SER A 44 -11.85 13.77 -3.38
CA SER A 44 -12.03 12.73 -4.41
C SER A 44 -11.28 11.40 -4.15
N GLY A 45 -10.58 11.28 -3.01
CA GLY A 45 -9.84 10.08 -2.65
C GLY A 45 -8.34 10.06 -3.01
N LYS A 46 -7.77 11.17 -3.52
CA LYS A 46 -6.33 11.26 -3.85
C LYS A 46 -5.42 10.95 -2.66
N SER A 47 -5.72 11.49 -1.47
CA SER A 47 -4.94 11.18 -0.26
C SER A 47 -5.11 9.73 0.17
N SER A 48 -6.33 9.18 0.09
CA SER A 48 -6.57 7.75 0.33
C SER A 48 -5.75 6.88 -0.62
N MET A 49 -5.64 7.28 -1.89
CA MET A 49 -4.81 6.58 -2.87
C MET A 49 -3.34 6.59 -2.48
N LEU A 50 -2.81 7.75 -2.08
CA LEU A 50 -1.46 7.86 -1.54
C LEU A 50 -1.27 7.02 -0.27
N TYR A 51 -2.31 6.89 0.56
CA TYR A 51 -2.24 6.06 1.77
C TYR A 51 -2.08 4.58 1.42
N GLY A 52 -2.87 4.08 0.48
CA GLY A 52 -2.72 2.72 -0.03
C GLY A 52 -1.33 2.47 -0.61
N LEU A 53 -0.77 3.47 -1.31
CA LEU A 53 0.59 3.40 -1.85
C LEU A 53 1.68 3.40 -0.78
N LEU A 54 1.60 4.26 0.25
CA LEU A 54 2.66 4.45 1.25
C LEU A 54 2.66 3.39 2.35
N THR A 55 1.52 2.74 2.60
CA THR A 55 1.39 1.76 3.68
C THR A 55 2.35 0.57 3.54
N PRO A 56 2.53 -0.06 2.36
CA PRO A 56 3.54 -1.10 2.18
C PRO A 56 4.95 -0.65 2.51
N PHE A 57 5.33 0.58 2.15
CA PHE A 57 6.70 1.09 2.34
C PHE A 57 7.03 1.44 3.80
N GLN A 58 6.04 1.79 4.63
CA GLN A 58 6.28 1.97 6.08
C GLN A 58 6.18 0.66 6.87
N SER A 59 5.74 -0.43 6.23
CA SER A 59 5.51 -1.71 6.90
C SER A 59 6.78 -2.57 6.84
N ASN A 60 7.50 -2.67 7.96
CA ASN A 60 8.81 -3.35 8.07
C ASN A 60 8.84 -4.81 7.55
N LYS A 61 7.69 -5.50 7.44
CA LYS A 61 7.58 -6.89 6.97
C LYS A 61 6.41 -7.09 6.00
N PHE A 62 6.12 -6.10 5.16
CA PHE A 62 5.15 -6.30 4.09
C PHE A 62 5.61 -7.47 3.19
N PRO A 63 4.74 -8.39 2.74
CA PRO A 63 3.27 -8.43 2.88
C PRO A 63 2.73 -9.10 4.15
N PHE A 64 3.58 -9.53 5.08
CA PHE A 64 3.17 -10.33 6.26
C PHE A 64 2.74 -9.49 7.46
N TYR A 65 3.11 -8.21 7.48
CA TYR A 65 2.71 -7.26 8.50
C TYR A 65 2.33 -5.93 7.85
N LEU A 66 1.23 -5.34 8.32
CA LEU A 66 0.76 -4.02 7.90
C LEU A 66 0.84 -3.05 9.08
N SER A 67 1.57 -1.95 8.90
CA SER A 67 1.57 -0.84 9.85
C SER A 67 0.61 0.24 9.37
N PRO A 68 -0.62 0.36 9.91
CA PRO A 68 -1.56 1.40 9.49
C PRO A 68 -1.16 2.81 9.96
N ASN A 69 -0.25 2.88 10.95
CA ASN A 69 0.24 4.12 11.54
C ASN A 69 1.77 4.10 11.60
N GLY A 70 2.40 5.19 11.23
CA GLY A 70 3.85 5.31 11.12
C GLY A 70 4.27 6.67 10.55
N ASP A 71 5.51 6.72 10.06
CA ASP A 71 6.15 7.97 9.63
C ASP A 71 5.55 8.55 8.33
N TYR A 72 5.02 7.72 7.44
CA TYR A 72 4.48 8.17 6.16
C TYR A 72 2.98 8.42 6.22
N VAL A 73 2.23 7.54 6.88
CA VAL A 73 0.77 7.63 7.00
C VAL A 73 0.27 7.20 8.37
N ASN A 74 -0.80 7.87 8.81
CA ASN A 74 -1.54 7.53 10.02
C ASN A 74 -3.01 7.36 9.65
N MET A 75 -3.47 6.11 9.65
CA MET A 75 -4.81 5.72 9.20
C MET A 75 -5.79 5.43 10.31
N GLY A 76 -5.32 5.41 11.57
CA GLY A 76 -6.13 5.06 12.73
C GLY A 76 -6.23 3.55 12.92
N ASP A 77 -7.39 3.09 13.35
CA ASP A 77 -7.67 1.66 13.53
C ASP A 77 -8.16 0.97 12.24
N PHE A 78 -8.38 -0.35 12.32
CA PHE A 78 -8.81 -1.17 11.19
C PHE A 78 -10.13 -0.67 10.57
N ARG A 79 -11.03 -0.10 11.38
CA ARG A 79 -12.29 0.43 10.84
C ARG A 79 -12.05 1.71 10.09
N GLU A 80 -11.21 2.60 10.62
CA GLU A 80 -10.87 3.84 9.93
C GLU A 80 -10.17 3.58 8.60
N MET A 81 -9.39 2.50 8.47
CA MET A 81 -8.81 2.10 7.18
C MET A 81 -9.81 1.34 6.29
N SER A 82 -10.86 0.74 6.83
CA SER A 82 -11.83 -0.05 6.05
C SER A 82 -12.86 0.84 5.36
N PHE A 83 -13.35 0.36 4.22
CA PHE A 83 -14.39 1.04 3.47
C PHE A 83 -15.67 1.19 4.30
N ASN A 84 -16.17 2.42 4.40
CA ASN A 84 -17.34 2.80 5.18
C ASN A 84 -17.30 2.39 6.67
N ASN A 85 -16.12 2.21 7.26
CA ASN A 85 -15.94 1.79 8.66
C ASN A 85 -16.70 0.50 9.02
N LEU A 86 -16.89 -0.39 8.05
CA LEU A 86 -17.61 -1.65 8.25
C LEU A 86 -16.74 -2.61 9.08
N LYS A 87 -17.33 -3.18 10.15
CA LYS A 87 -16.62 -4.10 11.08
C LYS A 87 -16.23 -5.43 10.45
N GLU A 88 -16.98 -5.86 9.44
CA GLU A 88 -17.01 -7.25 8.93
C GLU A 88 -16.47 -7.32 7.49
N THR A 89 -15.52 -6.47 7.12
CA THR A 89 -14.93 -6.47 5.78
C THR A 89 -13.43 -6.69 5.84
N LYS A 90 -12.94 -7.56 4.96
CA LYS A 90 -11.51 -7.74 4.73
C LYS A 90 -11.00 -6.61 3.83
N THR A 91 -9.86 -6.03 4.18
CA THR A 91 -9.22 -4.94 3.44
C THR A 91 -8.03 -5.49 2.67
N GLY A 92 -7.90 -5.16 1.39
CA GLY A 92 -6.77 -5.61 0.56
C GLY A 92 -5.93 -4.43 0.08
N ILE A 93 -4.61 -4.60 0.11
CA ILE A 93 -3.63 -3.67 -0.46
C ILE A 93 -2.67 -4.51 -1.28
N ASP A 94 -3.01 -4.68 -2.55
CA ASP A 94 -2.19 -5.42 -3.50
C ASP A 94 -1.32 -4.41 -4.25
N PHE A 95 -0.06 -4.74 -4.50
CA PHE A 95 0.82 -3.88 -5.29
C PHE A 95 1.83 -4.70 -6.08
N SER A 96 2.32 -4.13 -7.18
CA SER A 96 3.40 -4.73 -7.96
C SER A 96 4.47 -3.72 -8.36
N VAL A 97 5.68 -4.24 -8.50
CA VAL A 97 6.85 -3.48 -8.93
C VAL A 97 7.56 -4.23 -10.05
N ILE A 98 8.16 -3.47 -10.96
CA ILE A 98 9.01 -4.00 -12.02
C ILE A 98 10.43 -3.46 -11.78
N PRO A 99 11.42 -4.32 -11.52
CA PRO A 99 12.82 -3.92 -11.50
C PRO A 99 13.26 -3.35 -12.86
N GLU A 100 14.18 -2.38 -12.88
CA GLU A 100 14.68 -1.82 -14.15
C GLU A 100 15.59 -2.79 -14.91
N LYS A 101 16.29 -3.68 -14.21
CA LYS A 101 17.25 -4.63 -14.80
C LYS A 101 16.62 -5.98 -15.14
N ASP A 102 15.52 -6.30 -14.49
CA ASP A 102 14.81 -7.57 -14.57
C ASP A 102 13.35 -7.21 -14.84
N GLU A 103 12.89 -7.37 -16.08
CA GLU A 103 11.56 -6.94 -16.49
C GLU A 103 10.45 -7.86 -15.95
N GLU A 104 10.79 -8.83 -15.10
CA GLU A 104 9.83 -9.66 -14.39
C GLU A 104 9.10 -8.89 -13.29
N GLU A 105 7.78 -8.90 -13.36
CA GLU A 105 6.92 -8.23 -12.38
C GLU A 105 6.87 -9.00 -11.06
N VAL A 106 7.19 -8.32 -9.97
CA VAL A 106 7.03 -8.84 -8.61
C VAL A 106 5.71 -8.31 -8.05
N SER A 107 4.81 -9.22 -7.66
CA SER A 107 3.50 -8.88 -7.13
C SER A 107 3.33 -9.34 -5.69
N TYR A 108 2.60 -8.53 -4.91
CA TYR A 108 2.23 -8.81 -3.54
C TYR A 108 0.73 -8.67 -3.41
N GLN A 109 0.08 -9.72 -2.91
CA GLN A 109 -1.34 -9.75 -2.64
C GLN A 109 -1.56 -9.88 -1.15
N THR A 110 -2.43 -9.04 -0.60
CA THR A 110 -2.70 -9.03 0.84
C THR A 110 -4.18 -8.93 1.13
N LEU A 111 -4.57 -9.57 2.22
CA LEU A 111 -5.92 -9.48 2.75
C LEU A 111 -5.81 -9.38 4.27
N TRP A 112 -6.43 -8.35 4.82
CA TRP A 112 -6.33 -7.99 6.23
C TRP A 112 -7.72 -8.05 6.86
N LYS A 113 -7.81 -8.66 8.04
CA LYS A 113 -9.00 -8.65 8.90
C LYS A 113 -8.71 -7.85 10.17
N ILE A 114 -9.76 -7.53 10.91
CA ILE A 114 -9.61 -6.96 12.24
C ILE A 114 -9.08 -8.04 13.20
N ASP A 115 -8.03 -7.73 13.95
CA ASP A 115 -7.62 -8.56 15.08
C ASP A 115 -8.72 -8.54 16.17
N ALA A 116 -9.00 -9.70 16.75
CA ALA A 116 -10.00 -9.85 17.81
C ALA A 116 -9.60 -9.12 19.11
N ALA A 117 -8.29 -8.93 19.35
CA ALA A 117 -7.74 -8.36 20.58
C ALA A 117 -7.41 -6.87 20.46
N GLY A 118 -6.76 -6.46 19.38
CA GLY A 118 -6.48 -5.07 19.03
C GLY A 118 -7.27 -4.69 17.79
N ARG A 119 -7.85 -3.49 17.72
CA ARG A 119 -8.56 -3.00 16.53
C ARG A 119 -7.63 -2.75 15.32
N MET A 120 -6.53 -3.48 15.20
CA MET A 120 -5.48 -3.36 14.19
C MET A 120 -5.65 -4.43 13.10
N PRO A 121 -5.05 -4.23 11.92
CA PRO A 121 -5.03 -5.24 10.86
C PRO A 121 -4.21 -6.47 11.26
N GLU A 122 -4.79 -7.64 11.06
CA GLU A 122 -4.14 -8.96 11.08
C GLU A 122 -4.22 -9.57 9.68
N LEU A 123 -3.18 -10.27 9.25
CA LEU A 123 -3.19 -10.99 7.98
C LEU A 123 -4.29 -12.08 8.04
N ASP A 124 -5.15 -12.14 7.02
CA ASP A 124 -6.26 -13.08 6.96
C ASP A 124 -5.85 -14.51 6.60
#